data_AF-A0A2M8H197-F1
#
_entry.id   AF-A0A2M8H197-F1
#
_cell.length_a   1.000
_cell.length_b   1.000
_cell.length_c   1.000
_cell.angle_alpha   90.00
_cell.angle_beta   90.00
_cell.angle_gamma   90.00
#
_symmetry.space_group_name_H-M   'P 1'
#
loop_
_entity.id
_entity.type
_entity.pdbx_description
1 polymer ?
#
loop_
_entity_poly.entity_id
_entity_poly.type
_entity_poly.pdbx_seq_one_letter_code
_entity_poly.pdbx_strand_id
1 'polypeptide(L)'
;MNYALEYHLSQSAFLISTPRKKQLKHSLITIHNGLALIRLGKYEYVLEQDDSFWLPFDCLSAMTYLPDTQASVVEFSIRLTDSFPLQSGFVELPDVTRSIINKLALAPVPDSQLKTFLDAIRYEATELKPELILGHLSRLFSDWTAENSGSLSKEMHLALLVREAQKQRLSGIKPSTIIDSLFQGSESDYLCLCQLILGKVL
;
A
#
# COMPACT_ATOMS: atom_id res chain seq x y z
N MET A 1 -14.26 9.26 16.40
CA MET A 1 -15.41 8.37 16.66
C MET A 1 -14.87 6.95 16.65
N ASN A 2 -15.07 6.18 17.70
CA ASN A 2 -14.37 4.90 17.93
C ASN A 2 -15.19 3.74 17.37
N TYR A 3 -15.15 3.52 16.05
CA TYR A 3 -15.88 2.40 15.43
C TYR A 3 -15.12 1.08 15.62
N ALA A 4 -15.88 -0.01 15.73
CA ALA A 4 -15.32 -1.36 15.85
C ALA A 4 -14.77 -1.87 14.51
N LEU A 5 -15.41 -1.47 13.42
CA LEU A 5 -15.04 -1.76 12.03
C LEU A 5 -15.12 -0.46 11.23
N GLU A 6 -14.16 -0.23 10.35
CA GLU A 6 -14.15 0.93 9.46
C GLU A 6 -13.79 0.51 8.05
N TYR A 7 -14.34 1.20 7.06
CA TYR A 7 -13.99 1.03 5.66
C TYR A 7 -13.57 2.36 5.08
N HIS A 8 -12.48 2.34 4.33
CA HIS A 8 -11.96 3.50 3.62
C HIS A 8 -11.62 3.10 2.19
N LEU A 9 -12.06 3.90 1.23
CA LEU A 9 -11.59 3.83 -0.15
C LEU A 9 -10.47 4.85 -0.31
N SER A 10 -9.26 4.39 -0.55
CA SER A 10 -8.10 5.22 -0.84
C SER A 10 -7.93 5.36 -2.35
N GLN A 11 -7.82 6.60 -2.81
CA GLN A 11 -7.46 6.91 -4.19
C GLN A 11 -6.23 7.83 -4.16
N SER A 12 -5.12 7.31 -4.68
CA SER A 12 -3.83 7.99 -4.69
C SER A 12 -3.48 8.37 -6.12
N ALA A 13 -3.78 9.61 -6.51
CA ALA A 13 -3.38 10.14 -7.82
C ALA A 13 -1.85 10.26 -7.96
N PHE A 14 -1.16 10.46 -6.84
CA PHE A 14 0.29 10.60 -6.76
C PHE A 14 0.89 9.51 -5.87
N LEU A 15 2.21 9.36 -5.94
CA LEU A 15 2.96 8.49 -5.06
C LEU A 15 2.85 8.97 -3.61
N ILE A 16 2.42 8.06 -2.74
CA ILE A 16 2.30 8.29 -1.31
C ILE A 16 3.07 7.19 -0.60
N SER A 17 4.07 7.58 0.20
CA SER A 17 4.80 6.66 1.08
C SER A 17 4.54 7.01 2.53
N THR A 18 4.15 6.02 3.32
CA THR A 18 3.89 6.18 4.75
C THR A 18 5.12 5.79 5.57
N PRO A 19 5.36 6.43 6.73
CA PRO A 19 6.44 6.01 7.60
C PRO A 19 6.16 4.61 8.16
N ARG A 20 7.25 3.89 8.45
CA ARG A 20 7.15 2.58 9.09
C ARG A 20 6.64 2.72 10.52
N LYS A 21 5.45 2.19 10.80
CA LYS A 21 4.79 2.29 12.12
C LYS A 21 4.08 0.99 12.48
N LYS A 22 3.90 0.77 13.79
CA LYS A 22 3.10 -0.35 14.30
C LYS A 22 1.63 -0.11 13.96
N GLN A 23 0.96 -1.13 13.43
CA GLN A 23 -0.47 -1.08 13.15
C GLN A 23 -1.27 -1.05 14.46
N LEU A 24 -2.23 -0.14 14.55
CA LEU A 24 -3.10 0.04 15.73
C LEU A 24 -4.39 -0.77 15.65
N LYS A 25 -4.68 -1.34 14.48
CA LYS A 25 -5.84 -2.16 14.13
C LYS A 25 -5.36 -3.30 13.24
N HIS A 26 -6.15 -4.36 13.10
CA HIS A 26 -5.96 -5.24 11.95
C HIS A 26 -6.50 -4.54 10.71
N SER A 27 -5.97 -4.89 9.55
CA SER A 27 -6.37 -4.30 8.27
C SER A 27 -6.40 -5.35 7.17
N LEU A 28 -7.48 -5.36 6.41
CA LEU A 28 -7.58 -6.04 5.13
C LEU A 28 -7.49 -4.99 4.03
N ILE A 29 -6.51 -5.13 3.14
CA ILE A 29 -6.25 -4.21 2.04
C ILE A 29 -6.54 -4.96 0.74
N THR A 30 -7.28 -4.34 -0.19
CA THR A 30 -7.55 -4.88 -1.53
C THR A 30 -7.27 -3.82 -2.57
N ILE A 31 -6.50 -4.16 -3.61
CA ILE A 31 -6.17 -3.24 -4.71
C ILE A 31 -7.19 -3.41 -5.83
N HIS A 32 -7.81 -2.29 -6.22
CA HIS A 32 -8.76 -2.25 -7.34
C HIS A 32 -8.09 -1.82 -8.66
N ASN A 33 -7.08 -0.97 -8.55
CA ASN A 33 -6.32 -0.46 -9.68
C ASN A 33 -4.95 0.01 -9.22
N GLY A 34 -3.95 -0.09 -10.09
CA GLY A 34 -2.59 0.37 -9.81
C GLY A 34 -1.80 -0.62 -8.96
N LEU A 35 -0.85 -0.10 -8.18
CA LEU A 35 0.15 -0.89 -7.48
C LEU A 35 0.42 -0.34 -6.09
N ALA A 36 0.47 -1.23 -5.10
CA ALA A 36 0.86 -0.86 -3.76
C ALA A 36 2.00 -1.74 -3.24
N LEU A 37 2.78 -1.20 -2.31
CA LEU A 37 3.92 -1.87 -1.69
C LEU A 37 3.72 -1.89 -0.18
N ILE A 38 3.74 -3.09 0.40
CA ILE A 38 3.76 -3.28 1.84
C ILE A 38 5.18 -3.71 2.23
N ARG A 39 5.88 -2.85 2.97
CA ARG A 39 7.20 -3.17 3.52
C ARG A 39 7.04 -3.88 4.86
N LEU A 40 7.51 -5.13 4.93
CA LEU A 40 7.62 -5.91 6.17
C LEU A 40 9.04 -6.42 6.35
N GLY A 41 9.66 -6.07 7.47
CA GLY A 41 11.05 -6.45 7.72
C GLY A 41 11.99 -5.79 6.71
N LYS A 42 12.62 -6.63 5.88
CA LYS A 42 13.56 -6.23 4.83
C LYS A 42 12.95 -6.26 3.42
N TYR A 43 11.77 -6.85 3.25
CA TYR A 43 11.15 -7.04 1.93
C TYR A 43 10.01 -6.05 1.71
N GLU A 44 9.80 -5.73 0.44
CA GLU A 44 8.62 -5.01 -0.06
C GLU A 44 7.77 -5.99 -0.87
N TYR A 45 6.57 -6.26 -0.36
CA TYR A 45 5.56 -7.09 -1.01
C TYR A 45 4.73 -6.19 -1.91
N VAL A 46 4.71 -6.51 -3.20
CA VAL A 46 3.92 -5.75 -4.18
C VAL A 46 2.55 -6.39 -4.32
N LEU A 47 1.53 -5.56 -4.21
CA LEU A 47 0.14 -5.89 -4.44
C LEU A 47 -0.25 -5.31 -5.80
N GLU A 48 -0.65 -6.18 -6.71
CA GLU A 48 -1.19 -5.86 -8.01
C GLU A 48 -2.71 -5.76 -7.95
N GLN A 49 -3.35 -5.45 -9.08
CA GLN A 49 -4.80 -5.44 -9.16
C GLN A 49 -5.41 -6.76 -8.69
N ASP A 50 -6.51 -6.67 -7.94
CA ASP A 50 -7.26 -7.77 -7.32
C ASP A 50 -6.53 -8.49 -6.16
N ASP A 51 -5.25 -8.16 -5.89
CA ASP A 51 -4.56 -8.69 -4.72
C ASP A 51 -5.19 -8.16 -3.44
N SER A 52 -5.24 -9.05 -2.46
CA SER A 52 -5.67 -8.74 -1.10
C SER A 52 -4.63 -9.16 -0.08
N PHE A 53 -4.41 -8.32 0.93
CA PHE A 53 -3.36 -8.50 1.92
C PHE A 53 -3.87 -8.21 3.33
N TRP A 54 -3.56 -9.11 4.24
CA TRP A 54 -3.88 -9.00 5.66
C TRP A 54 -2.69 -8.44 6.44
N LEU A 55 -2.95 -7.40 7.23
CA LEU A 55 -2.03 -6.85 8.21
C LEU A 55 -2.63 -7.01 9.60
N PRO A 56 -2.01 -7.79 10.50
CA PRO A 56 -2.46 -7.91 11.86
C PRO A 56 -2.10 -6.67 12.69
N PHE A 57 -2.80 -6.48 13.80
CA PHE A 57 -2.43 -5.54 14.84
C PHE A 57 -0.98 -5.76 15.31
N ASP A 58 -0.32 -4.68 15.74
CA ASP A 58 1.07 -4.61 16.19
C ASP A 58 2.11 -5.03 15.12
N CYS A 59 1.68 -5.20 13.87
CA CYS A 59 2.59 -5.41 12.75
C CYS A 59 3.32 -4.10 12.42
N LEU A 60 4.66 -4.14 12.36
CA LEU A 60 5.48 -3.00 11.96
C LEU A 60 5.64 -2.97 10.44
N SER A 61 4.82 -2.16 9.76
CA SER A 61 4.80 -2.05 8.32
C SER A 61 4.90 -0.60 7.82
N ALA A 62 5.27 -0.45 6.55
CA ALA A 62 5.11 0.80 5.80
C ALA A 62 4.34 0.49 4.52
N MET A 63 3.48 1.41 4.10
CA MET A 63 2.70 1.32 2.87
C MET A 63 3.19 2.36 1.87
N THR A 64 3.38 1.98 0.61
CA THR A 64 3.55 2.91 -0.51
C THR A 64 2.48 2.65 -1.55
N TYR A 65 1.75 3.67 -1.96
CA TYR A 65 0.89 3.63 -3.14
C TYR A 65 1.63 4.28 -4.30
N LEU A 66 1.72 3.59 -5.43
CA LEU A 66 2.19 4.20 -6.68
C LEU A 66 1.10 5.14 -7.25
N PRO A 67 1.44 6.04 -8.20
CA PRO A 67 0.45 6.89 -8.85
C PRO A 67 -0.73 6.09 -9.43
N ASP A 68 -1.88 6.73 -9.46
CA ASP A 68 -3.17 6.19 -9.93
C ASP A 68 -3.62 4.88 -9.25
N THR A 69 -3.23 4.68 -7.99
CA THR A 69 -3.63 3.49 -7.23
C THR A 69 -4.93 3.70 -6.46
N GLN A 70 -5.86 2.74 -6.60
CA GLN A 70 -7.10 2.68 -5.84
C GLN A 70 -7.12 1.42 -4.97
N ALA A 71 -7.39 1.59 -3.67
CA ALA A 71 -7.39 0.50 -2.71
C ALA A 71 -8.54 0.63 -1.71
N SER A 72 -9.19 -0.48 -1.40
CA SER A 72 -10.09 -0.59 -0.25
C SER A 72 -9.31 -1.03 0.98
N VAL A 73 -9.60 -0.42 2.12
CA VAL A 73 -9.04 -0.81 3.42
C VAL A 73 -10.18 -1.02 4.39
N VAL A 74 -10.29 -2.23 4.94
CA VAL A 74 -11.18 -2.56 6.06
C VAL A 74 -10.32 -2.65 7.31
N GLU A 75 -10.61 -1.84 8.32
CA GLU A 75 -9.90 -1.86 9.60
C GLU A 75 -10.75 -2.49 10.70
N PHE A 76 -10.12 -3.36 11.51
CA PHE A 76 -10.75 -4.10 12.60
C PHE A 76 -10.14 -3.65 13.94
N SER A 77 -10.98 -3.13 14.83
CA SER A 77 -10.55 -2.71 16.15
C SER A 77 -10.04 -3.89 16.98
N ILE A 78 -8.94 -3.72 17.70
CA ILE A 78 -8.41 -4.70 18.64
C ILE A 78 -9.34 -5.05 19.81
N ARG A 79 -10.43 -4.30 19.97
CA ARG A 79 -11.46 -4.57 20.99
C ARG A 79 -12.45 -5.64 20.56
N LEU A 80 -12.42 -6.03 19.29
CA LEU A 80 -13.15 -7.19 18.81
C LEU A 80 -12.56 -8.45 19.45
N THR A 81 -13.42 -9.32 19.93
CA THR A 81 -13.03 -10.57 20.62
C THR A 81 -12.82 -11.73 19.64
N ASP A 82 -13.04 -11.48 18.35
CA ASP A 82 -12.87 -12.46 17.28
C ASP A 82 -11.38 -12.88 17.14
N SER A 83 -11.16 -14.15 16.78
CA SER A 83 -9.81 -14.70 16.61
C SER A 83 -9.30 -14.43 15.20
N PHE A 84 -8.74 -13.25 14.97
CA PHE A 84 -8.18 -12.89 13.67
C PHE A 84 -6.80 -13.52 13.42
N PRO A 85 -6.38 -13.68 12.15
CA PRO A 85 -5.05 -14.16 11.81
C PRO A 85 -3.95 -13.24 12.38
N LEU A 86 -2.95 -13.88 13.00
CA LEU A 86 -1.81 -13.19 13.63
C LEU A 86 -0.64 -12.96 12.67
N GLN A 87 -0.63 -13.63 11.53
CA GLN A 87 0.40 -13.52 10.51
C GLN A 87 -0.04 -12.51 9.43
N SER A 88 0.91 -11.74 8.89
CA SER A 88 0.67 -10.90 7.71
C SER A 88 0.79 -11.72 6.44
N GLY A 89 0.12 -11.34 5.36
CA GLY A 89 0.30 -11.99 4.07
C GLY A 89 -0.80 -11.74 3.07
N PHE A 90 -0.59 -12.24 1.86
CA PHE A 90 -1.61 -12.32 0.83
C PHE A 90 -2.71 -13.27 1.27
N VAL A 91 -3.95 -12.94 0.92
CA VAL A 91 -5.12 -13.74 1.26
C VAL A 91 -6.01 -13.90 0.04
N GLU A 92 -6.53 -15.10 -0.15
CA GLU A 92 -7.67 -15.31 -1.05
C GLU A 92 -8.95 -14.89 -0.33
N LEU A 93 -9.64 -13.89 -0.88
CA LEU A 93 -10.91 -13.44 -0.33
C LEU A 93 -12.04 -14.41 -0.68
N PRO A 94 -12.86 -14.80 0.31
CA PRO A 94 -14.13 -15.46 0.04
C PRO A 94 -15.02 -14.61 -0.88
N ASP A 95 -15.84 -15.26 -1.70
CA ASP A 95 -16.65 -14.60 -2.74
C ASP A 95 -17.57 -13.52 -2.19
N VAL A 96 -18.11 -13.70 -0.98
CA VAL A 96 -18.97 -12.73 -0.31
C VAL A 96 -18.18 -11.49 0.07
N THR A 97 -17.07 -11.63 0.82
CA THR A 97 -16.18 -10.50 1.14
C THR A 97 -15.71 -9.76 -0.12
N ARG A 98 -15.27 -10.48 -1.15
CA ARG A 98 -14.84 -9.88 -2.43
C ARG A 98 -15.96 -9.05 -3.07
N SER A 99 -17.17 -9.62 -3.15
CA SER A 99 -18.34 -8.94 -3.74
C SER A 99 -18.74 -7.70 -2.95
N ILE A 100 -18.67 -7.76 -1.62
CA ILE A 100 -18.95 -6.62 -0.74
C ILE A 100 -17.91 -5.52 -0.96
N ILE A 101 -16.61 -5.85 -0.95
CA ILE A 101 -15.53 -4.88 -1.15
C ILE A 101 -15.66 -4.18 -2.51
N ASN A 102 -15.90 -4.94 -3.58
CA ASN A 102 -16.11 -4.39 -4.92
C ASN A 102 -17.33 -3.46 -4.95
N LYS A 103 -18.44 -3.84 -4.29
CA LYS A 103 -19.61 -2.98 -4.19
C LYS A 103 -19.31 -1.67 -3.45
N LEU A 104 -18.58 -1.74 -2.34
CA LEU A 104 -18.19 -0.57 -1.54
C LEU A 104 -17.19 0.34 -2.27
N ALA A 105 -16.42 -0.19 -3.21
CA ALA A 105 -15.50 0.58 -4.04
C ALA A 105 -16.21 1.39 -5.15
N LEU A 106 -17.36 0.91 -5.62
CA LEU A 106 -18.11 1.55 -6.71
C LEU A 106 -18.92 2.76 -6.23
N ALA A 107 -19.53 2.68 -5.06
CA ALA A 107 -20.39 3.74 -4.56
C ALA A 107 -20.49 3.72 -3.02
N PRO A 108 -20.65 4.89 -2.39
CA PRO A 108 -20.97 4.96 -0.97
C PRO A 108 -22.33 4.28 -0.71
N VAL A 109 -22.43 3.58 0.41
CA VAL A 109 -23.66 2.92 0.85
C VAL A 109 -24.15 3.56 2.16
N PRO A 110 -25.45 3.48 2.48
CA PRO A 110 -25.96 3.97 3.76
C PRO A 110 -25.30 3.27 4.95
N ASP A 111 -25.08 3.99 6.05
CA ASP A 111 -24.40 3.48 7.26
C ASP A 111 -24.98 2.17 7.80
N SER A 112 -26.30 2.00 7.72
CA SER A 112 -26.98 0.76 8.14
C SER A 112 -26.56 -0.44 7.30
N GLN A 113 -26.44 -0.28 5.99
CA GLN A 113 -25.97 -1.32 5.08
C GLN A 113 -24.47 -1.54 5.24
N LEU A 114 -23.69 -0.46 5.38
CA LEU A 114 -22.25 -0.53 5.61
C LEU A 114 -21.96 -1.39 6.84
N LYS A 115 -22.66 -1.16 7.95
CA LYS A 115 -22.48 -1.96 9.17
C LYS A 115 -22.72 -3.45 8.92
N THR A 116 -23.81 -3.82 8.24
CA THR A 116 -24.11 -5.22 7.90
C THR A 116 -23.03 -5.84 7.01
N PHE A 117 -22.53 -5.10 6.03
CA PHE A 117 -21.45 -5.54 5.15
C PHE A 117 -20.14 -5.75 5.92
N LEU A 118 -19.78 -4.83 6.80
CA LEU A 118 -18.57 -4.96 7.62
C LEU A 118 -18.70 -6.10 8.63
N ASP A 119 -19.88 -6.34 9.21
CA ASP A 119 -20.10 -7.50 10.07
C ASP A 119 -19.92 -8.83 9.32
N ALA A 120 -20.37 -8.93 8.06
CA ALA A 120 -20.12 -10.11 7.22
C ALA A 120 -18.62 -10.32 6.95
N ILE A 121 -17.91 -9.25 6.55
CA ILE A 121 -16.45 -9.30 6.35
C ILE A 121 -15.73 -9.68 7.65
N ARG A 122 -16.18 -9.18 8.82
CA ARG A 122 -15.60 -9.54 10.12
C ARG A 122 -15.61 -11.04 10.36
N TYR A 123 -16.74 -11.70 10.11
CA TYR A 123 -16.85 -13.14 10.31
C TYR A 123 -15.97 -13.93 9.34
N GLU A 124 -15.91 -13.53 8.07
CA GLU A 124 -15.05 -14.22 7.10
C GLU A 124 -13.55 -13.96 7.34
N ALA A 125 -13.21 -12.79 7.89
CA ALA A 125 -11.83 -12.42 8.19
C ALA A 125 -11.15 -13.34 9.22
N THR A 126 -11.91 -14.03 10.10
CA THR A 126 -11.33 -14.96 11.09
C THR A 126 -10.79 -16.25 10.43
N GLU A 127 -11.30 -16.60 9.25
CA GLU A 127 -10.95 -17.82 8.53
C GLU A 127 -9.89 -17.60 7.45
N LEU A 128 -9.43 -16.36 7.26
CA LEU A 128 -8.38 -16.04 6.30
C LEU A 128 -7.07 -16.76 6.66
N LYS A 129 -6.31 -17.12 5.63
CA LYS A 129 -5.01 -17.78 5.77
C LYS A 129 -3.93 -16.94 5.09
N PRO A 130 -3.39 -15.91 5.76
CA PRO A 130 -2.40 -15.03 5.17
C PRO A 130 -1.07 -15.73 4.93
N GLU A 131 -0.54 -15.61 3.72
CA GLU A 131 0.75 -16.18 3.34
C GLU A 131 1.71 -15.11 2.80
N LEU A 132 2.96 -15.11 3.29
CA LEU A 132 3.99 -14.22 2.78
C LEU A 132 4.67 -14.86 1.58
N ILE A 133 4.16 -14.53 0.40
CA ILE A 133 4.71 -14.99 -0.87
C ILE A 133 5.58 -13.88 -1.45
N LEU A 134 6.89 -14.11 -1.51
CA LEU A 134 7.80 -13.18 -2.16
C LEU A 134 7.85 -13.49 -3.67
N GLY A 135 6.89 -12.94 -4.41
CA GLY A 135 6.79 -13.06 -5.87
C GLY A 135 7.95 -12.41 -6.63
N HIS A 136 8.00 -12.61 -7.95
CA HIS A 136 9.09 -12.07 -8.79
C HIS A 136 9.19 -10.55 -8.67
N LEU A 137 8.07 -9.84 -8.86
CA LEU A 137 8.04 -8.38 -8.82
C LEU A 137 8.36 -7.84 -7.41
N SER A 138 7.90 -8.51 -6.34
CA SER A 138 8.30 -8.20 -4.95
C SER A 138 9.81 -8.30 -4.72
N ARG A 139 10.50 -9.28 -5.33
CA ARG A 139 11.97 -9.37 -5.28
C ARG A 139 12.62 -8.20 -6.02
N LEU A 140 12.15 -7.89 -7.22
CA LEU A 140 12.66 -6.76 -8.00
C LEU A 140 12.56 -5.44 -7.22
N PHE A 141 11.42 -5.18 -6.57
CA PHE A 141 11.24 -3.99 -5.74
C PHE A 141 12.10 -4.00 -4.48
N SER A 142 12.28 -5.17 -3.86
CA SER A 142 13.10 -5.32 -2.64
C SER A 142 14.60 -5.12 -2.92
N ASP A 143 15.06 -5.58 -4.08
CA ASP A 143 16.47 -5.56 -4.49
C ASP A 143 16.83 -4.33 -5.35
N TRP A 144 15.86 -3.46 -5.63
CA TRP A 144 16.02 -2.30 -6.51
C TRP A 144 17.08 -1.32 -6.00
N THR A 145 17.90 -0.79 -6.92
CA THR A 145 18.77 0.37 -6.69
C THR A 145 18.62 1.39 -7.84
N ALA A 146 19.10 2.62 -7.61
CA ALA A 146 19.03 3.67 -8.62
C ALA A 146 19.78 3.31 -9.91
N GLU A 147 20.87 2.54 -9.80
CA GLU A 147 21.72 2.11 -10.90
C GLU A 147 21.24 0.81 -11.55
N ASN A 148 20.40 0.03 -10.84
CA ASN A 148 19.92 -1.26 -11.30
C ASN A 148 18.40 -1.37 -11.14
N SER A 149 17.69 -1.06 -12.22
CA SER A 149 16.24 -1.26 -12.32
C SER A 149 15.84 -2.73 -12.54
N GLY A 150 16.79 -3.64 -12.75
CA GLY A 150 16.52 -5.03 -13.12
C GLY A 150 15.62 -5.11 -14.34
N SER A 151 14.53 -5.88 -14.23
CA SER A 151 13.49 -6.01 -15.26
C SER A 151 12.23 -5.20 -14.96
N LEU A 152 12.31 -4.21 -14.07
CA LEU A 152 11.18 -3.31 -13.79
C LEU A 152 10.84 -2.48 -15.02
N SER A 153 9.56 -2.13 -15.16
CA SER A 153 9.14 -1.17 -16.18
C SER A 153 9.80 0.20 -15.94
N LYS A 154 9.91 1.01 -16.99
CA LYS A 154 10.47 2.35 -16.87
C LYS A 154 9.63 3.22 -15.93
N GLU A 155 8.30 3.08 -15.96
CA GLU A 155 7.41 3.81 -15.06
C GLU A 155 7.66 3.44 -13.60
N MET A 156 7.78 2.14 -13.29
CA MET A 156 8.08 1.65 -11.94
C MET A 156 9.44 2.16 -11.46
N HIS A 157 10.46 2.11 -12.33
CA HIS A 157 11.79 2.60 -11.99
C HIS A 157 11.79 4.09 -11.67
N LEU A 158 11.14 4.92 -12.49
CA LEU A 158 11.02 6.36 -12.25
C LEU A 158 10.28 6.67 -10.95
N ALA A 159 9.21 5.93 -10.64
CA ALA A 159 8.51 6.07 -9.37
C ALA A 159 9.40 5.73 -8.17
N LEU A 160 10.24 4.70 -8.27
CA LEU A 160 11.20 4.34 -7.23
C LEU A 160 12.32 5.37 -7.07
N LEU A 161 12.82 5.95 -8.16
CA LEU A 161 13.78 7.07 -8.11
C LEU A 161 13.20 8.27 -7.36
N VAL A 162 11.98 8.68 -7.69
CA VAL A 162 11.31 9.80 -7.02
C VAL A 162 11.00 9.49 -5.55
N ARG A 163 10.62 8.25 -5.24
CA ARG A 163 10.44 7.79 -3.85
C ARG A 163 11.74 7.88 -3.06
N GLU A 164 12.87 7.45 -3.64
CA GLU A 164 14.18 7.53 -2.99
C GLU A 164 14.64 8.98 -2.84
N ALA A 165 14.41 9.84 -3.83
CA ALA A 165 14.67 11.28 -3.76
C ALA A 165 13.90 11.92 -2.59
N GLN A 166 12.61 11.62 -2.46
CA GLN A 166 11.78 12.07 -1.33
C GLN A 166 12.35 11.60 0.01
N LYS A 167 12.73 10.33 0.11
CA LYS A 167 13.34 9.78 1.32
C LYS A 167 14.66 10.47 1.69
N GLN A 168 15.55 10.69 0.72
CA GLN A 168 16.80 11.40 0.92
C GLN A 168 16.56 12.84 1.38
N ARG A 169 15.57 13.51 0.77
CA ARG A 169 15.17 14.88 1.14
C ARG A 169 14.67 14.96 2.58
N LEU A 170 13.80 14.04 2.99
CA LEU A 170 13.31 13.93 4.37
C LEU A 170 14.43 13.59 5.38
N SER A 171 15.51 12.97 4.90
CA SER A 171 16.72 12.68 5.69
C SER A 171 17.72 13.85 5.73
N GLY A 172 17.36 15.01 5.16
CA GLY A 172 18.16 16.23 5.19
C GLY A 172 19.23 16.35 4.10
N ILE A 173 19.24 15.46 3.11
CA ILE A 173 20.18 15.53 1.99
C ILE A 173 19.83 16.74 1.09
N LYS A 174 20.88 17.44 0.61
CA LYS A 174 20.73 18.62 -0.24
C LYS A 174 20.22 18.24 -1.63
N PRO A 175 19.31 19.03 -2.25
CA PRO A 175 18.78 18.74 -3.58
C PRO A 175 19.87 18.52 -4.65
N SER A 176 20.94 19.31 -4.66
CA SER A 176 22.04 19.16 -5.63
C SER A 176 22.65 17.74 -5.61
N THR A 177 22.89 17.19 -4.42
CA THR A 177 23.45 15.83 -4.27
C THR A 177 22.46 14.75 -4.73
N ILE A 178 21.15 14.97 -4.52
CA ILE A 178 20.10 14.06 -4.98
C ILE A 178 20.04 14.09 -6.52
N ILE A 179 20.08 15.28 -7.12
CA ILE A 179 20.06 15.49 -8.58
C ILE A 179 21.27 14.80 -9.24
N ASP A 180 22.47 14.99 -8.70
CA ASP A 180 23.69 14.37 -9.23
C ASP A 180 23.64 12.84 -9.15
N SER A 181 23.15 12.29 -8.03
CA SER A 181 23.17 10.84 -7.78
C SER A 181 22.02 10.06 -8.43
N LEU A 182 20.80 10.62 -8.46
CA LEU A 182 19.60 9.90 -8.93
C LEU A 182 19.12 10.36 -10.31
N PHE A 183 19.49 11.57 -10.73
CA PHE A 183 18.98 12.20 -11.96
C PHE A 183 20.11 12.64 -12.91
N GLN A 184 21.32 12.10 -12.72
CA GLN A 184 22.49 12.35 -13.59
C GLN A 184 22.82 13.84 -13.77
N GLY A 185 22.55 14.67 -12.76
CA GLY A 185 22.78 16.12 -12.80
C GLY A 185 21.64 16.92 -13.46
N SER A 186 20.58 16.27 -13.93
CA SER A 186 19.45 16.94 -14.62
C SER A 186 18.42 17.49 -13.63
N GLU A 187 18.53 18.79 -13.31
CA GLU A 187 17.56 19.48 -12.46
C GLU A 187 16.16 19.52 -13.09
N SER A 188 16.07 19.67 -14.43
CA SER A 188 14.80 19.67 -15.14
C SER A 188 14.04 18.35 -14.98
N ASP A 189 14.74 17.22 -15.08
CA ASP A 189 14.12 15.91 -14.94
C ASP A 189 13.67 15.66 -13.49
N TYR A 190 14.51 16.04 -12.52
CA TYR A 190 14.15 15.98 -11.11
C TYR A 190 12.85 16.74 -10.81
N LEU A 191 12.75 18.01 -11.24
CA LEU A 191 11.58 18.84 -11.00
C LEU A 191 10.34 18.29 -11.71
N CYS A 192 10.49 17.92 -12.98
CA CYS A 192 9.40 17.38 -13.80
C CYS A 192 8.84 16.07 -13.20
N LEU A 193 9.72 15.12 -12.87
CA LEU A 193 9.33 13.83 -12.31
C LEU A 193 8.74 13.98 -10.91
N CYS A 194 9.27 14.85 -10.05
CA CYS A 194 8.66 15.12 -8.75
C CYS A 194 7.25 15.70 -8.92
N GLN A 195 7.06 16.66 -9.81
CA GLN A 195 5.74 17.23 -10.06
C GLN A 195 4.75 16.19 -10.60
N LEU A 196 5.20 15.34 -11.53
CA LEU A 196 4.36 14.31 -12.15
C LEU A 196 4.01 13.17 -11.17
N ILE A 197 4.99 12.69 -10.41
CA ILE A 197 4.86 11.48 -9.59
C ILE A 197 4.40 11.82 -8.16
N LEU A 198 4.86 12.91 -7.55
CA LEU A 198 4.47 13.31 -6.18
C LEU A 198 3.38 14.39 -6.15
N GLY A 199 3.08 15.01 -7.28
CA GLY A 199 2.17 16.16 -7.35
C GLY A 199 2.76 17.45 -6.80
N LYS A 200 4.06 17.46 -6.47
CA LYS A 200 4.77 18.60 -5.86
C LYS A 200 6.27 18.53 -6.10
N VAL A 201 6.93 19.67 -5.93
CA VAL A 201 8.39 19.80 -5.89
C VAL A 201 8.92 19.52 -4.47
N LEU A 202 10.17 19.03 -4.37
CA LEU A 202 10.87 18.61 -3.14
C LEU A 202 12.05 19.52 -2.75
#